data_AF-A0A3G4W7W9-F1
#
_entry.id   AF-A0A3G4W7W9-F1
#
_cell.length_a   1.000
_cell.length_b   1.000
_cell.length_c   1.000
_cell.angle_alpha   90.00
_cell.angle_beta   90.00
_cell.angle_gamma   90.00
#
_symmetry.space_group_name_H-M   'P 1'
#
loop_
_entity.id
_entity.type
_entity.pdbx_description
1 polymer ?
#
loop_
_entity_poly.entity_id
_entity_poly.type
_entity_poly.pdbx_seq_one_letter_code
_entity_poly.pdbx_strand_id
1 'polypeptide(L)'
;MPASVLSAAQIAVTVALVAWMISGFTRLPGRWLRWKMFCRGNFIIVTLTGTKDGCTEPVSAYSYLTPGSFLLGPPQLVAIVNHLVRSGRYDRIDGHGRLLSERGEQSLEVRDSRVVVL
;
A
#
# COMPACT_ATOMS: atom_id res chain seq x y z
N MET A 1 15.15 23.89 -44.62
CA MET A 1 14.91 23.22 -43.34
C MET A 1 15.61 21.87 -43.37
N PRO A 2 16.65 21.62 -42.58
CA PRO A 2 17.31 20.31 -42.59
C PRO A 2 16.43 19.35 -41.79
N ALA A 3 15.92 18.31 -42.45
CA ALA A 3 15.24 17.22 -41.78
C ALA A 3 16.25 16.53 -40.86
N SER A 4 15.97 16.51 -39.56
CA SER A 4 16.79 15.81 -38.56
C SER A 4 16.71 14.31 -38.81
N VAL A 5 17.58 13.80 -39.68
CA VAL A 5 17.72 12.36 -39.91
C VAL A 5 18.37 11.79 -38.66
N LEU A 6 17.55 11.29 -37.72
CA LEU A 6 18.05 10.57 -36.55
C LEU A 6 18.95 9.44 -37.07
N SER A 7 20.21 9.41 -36.63
CA SER A 7 21.11 8.34 -37.03
C SER A 7 20.54 7.00 -36.57
N ALA A 8 20.81 5.92 -37.32
CA ALA A 8 20.34 4.58 -36.97
C ALA A 8 20.72 4.17 -35.53
N ALA A 9 21.84 4.68 -35.02
CA ALA A 9 22.27 4.49 -33.64
C ALA A 9 21.32 5.14 -32.64
N GLN A 10 20.82 6.35 -32.91
CA GLN A 10 19.88 7.04 -32.03
C GLN A 10 18.54 6.32 -31.96
N ILE A 11 18.07 5.76 -33.08
CA ILE A 11 16.85 4.94 -33.12
C ILE A 11 17.05 3.66 -32.30
N ALA A 12 18.17 2.96 -32.51
CA ALA A 12 18.48 1.74 -31.77
C ALA A 12 18.55 1.97 -30.25
N VAL A 13 19.20 3.04 -29.81
CA VAL A 13 19.28 3.42 -28.38
C VAL A 13 17.89 3.76 -27.83
N THR A 14 17.08 4.49 -28.59
CA THR A 14 15.72 4.85 -28.17
C THR A 14 14.83 3.62 -28.03
N VAL A 15 14.87 2.70 -29.00
CA VAL A 15 14.10 1.45 -28.96
C VAL A 15 14.56 0.55 -27.80
N ALA A 16 15.87 0.43 -27.58
CA ALA A 16 16.41 -0.31 -26.45
C ALA A 16 15.98 0.28 -25.10
N LEU A 17 16.01 1.60 -24.97
CA LEU A 17 15.56 2.30 -23.76
C LEU A 17 14.06 2.11 -23.54
N VAL A 18 13.24 2.23 -24.58
CA VAL A 18 11.79 2.02 -24.51
C VAL A 18 11.46 0.58 -24.17
N ALA A 19 12.14 -0.40 -24.77
CA ALA A 19 11.97 -1.82 -24.43
C ALA A 19 12.39 -2.12 -22.98
N TRP A 20 13.45 -1.47 -22.49
CA TRP A 20 13.88 -1.58 -21.09
C TRP A 20 12.88 -0.92 -20.13
N MET A 21 12.35 0.25 -20.47
CA MET A 21 11.28 0.88 -19.71
C MET A 21 10.04 -0.01 -19.68
N ILE A 22 9.58 -0.55 -20.82
CA ILE A 22 8.40 -1.42 -20.88
C ILE A 22 8.64 -2.68 -20.04
N SER A 23 9.71 -3.43 -20.30
CA SER A 23 9.99 -4.70 -19.60
C SER A 23 10.38 -4.51 -18.13
N GLY A 24 10.99 -3.38 -17.80
CA GLY A 24 11.47 -3.04 -16.46
C GLY A 24 10.43 -2.36 -15.56
N PHE A 25 9.53 -1.53 -16.11
CA PHE A 25 8.49 -0.84 -15.36
C PHE A 25 7.18 -1.63 -15.25
N THR A 26 6.77 -2.39 -16.27
CA THR A 26 5.38 -2.89 -16.31
C THR A 26 5.15 -4.23 -15.64
N ARG A 27 6.19 -5.02 -15.32
CA ARG A 27 5.95 -6.45 -15.03
C ARG A 27 5.23 -6.74 -13.72
N LEU A 28 5.29 -5.91 -12.68
CA LEU A 28 4.59 -6.17 -11.43
C LEU A 28 4.29 -4.85 -10.68
N PRO A 29 3.02 -4.52 -10.36
CA PRO A 29 2.67 -3.31 -9.61
C PRO A 29 3.38 -3.22 -8.23
N GLY A 30 3.84 -4.35 -7.67
CA GLY A 30 4.64 -4.38 -6.45
C GLY A 30 6.12 -3.96 -6.58
N ARG A 31 6.67 -3.87 -7.81
CA ARG A 31 8.11 -3.53 -8.01
C ARG A 31 8.36 -2.02 -8.08
N TRP A 32 7.33 -1.23 -8.37
CA TRP A 32 7.34 0.24 -8.22
C TRP A 32 7.56 0.65 -6.77
N LEU A 33 6.91 -0.09 -5.87
CA LEU A 33 7.09 -0.02 -4.43
C LEU A 33 8.38 -0.71 -3.94
N ARG A 34 9.37 -0.94 -4.81
CA ARG A 34 10.76 -1.26 -4.45
C ARG A 34 11.78 -0.19 -4.85
N TRP A 35 11.38 0.85 -5.60
CA TRP A 35 12.29 1.92 -5.97
C TRP A 35 12.59 2.81 -4.77
N LYS A 36 13.88 2.99 -4.44
CA LYS A 36 14.36 3.72 -3.24
C LYS A 36 13.77 5.14 -3.05
N MET A 37 13.23 5.76 -4.11
CA MET A 37 12.54 7.06 -4.02
C MET A 37 11.09 6.96 -3.50
N PHE A 38 10.41 5.82 -3.64
CA PHE A 38 9.00 5.64 -3.21
C PHE A 38 8.84 4.82 -1.90
N CYS A 39 9.89 4.17 -1.39
CA CYS A 39 9.76 3.06 -0.43
C CYS A 39 10.29 3.30 0.98
N ARG A 40 10.56 4.54 1.38
CA ARG A 40 10.80 4.81 2.81
C ARG A 40 9.51 4.68 3.65
N GLY A 41 8.34 4.69 3.00
CA GLY A 41 7.06 4.53 3.66
C GLY A 41 6.67 3.06 3.82
N ASN A 42 6.24 2.70 5.03
CA ASN A 42 5.52 1.47 5.31
C ASN A 42 4.02 1.72 5.12
N PHE A 43 3.36 0.94 4.27
CA PHE A 43 1.92 1.09 4.03
C PHE A 43 1.22 -0.27 4.09
N ILE A 44 -0.02 -0.24 4.55
CA ILE A 44 -0.83 -1.39 4.86
C ILE A 44 -2.05 -1.41 3.93
N ILE A 45 -2.32 -2.59 3.40
CA ILE A 45 -3.61 -2.94 2.80
C ILE A 45 -4.29 -3.89 3.78
N VAL A 46 -5.46 -3.52 4.29
CA VAL A 46 -6.15 -4.28 5.35
C VAL A 46 -7.65 -4.37 5.11
N THR A 47 -8.21 -5.52 5.44
CA THR A 47 -9.65 -5.74 5.55
C THR A 47 -9.98 -5.95 7.02
N LEU A 48 -10.85 -5.09 7.56
CA LEU A 48 -11.25 -5.13 8.97
C LEU A 48 -12.73 -5.49 9.10
N THR A 49 -13.04 -6.17 10.20
CA THR A 49 -14.38 -6.48 10.66
C THR A 49 -14.51 -6.01 12.10
N GLY A 50 -15.48 -5.15 12.35
CA GLY A 50 -15.84 -4.68 13.68
C GLY A 50 -16.96 -5.53 14.24
N THR A 51 -16.88 -5.90 15.51
CA THR A 51 -17.93 -6.57 16.26
C THR A 51 -18.50 -5.60 17.27
N LYS A 52 -19.83 -5.47 17.31
CA LYS A 52 -20.56 -4.69 18.31
C LYS A 52 -21.81 -5.44 18.72
N ASP A 53 -22.03 -5.65 20.01
CA ASP A 53 -23.23 -6.31 20.55
C ASP A 53 -23.51 -7.68 19.89
N GLY A 54 -22.44 -8.40 19.54
CA GLY A 54 -22.50 -9.70 18.84
C GLY A 54 -22.76 -9.63 17.33
N CYS A 55 -22.98 -8.44 16.77
CA CYS A 55 -23.11 -8.22 15.33
C CYS A 55 -21.77 -7.82 14.69
N THR A 56 -21.47 -8.35 13.51
CA THR A 56 -20.24 -8.06 12.77
C THR A 56 -20.51 -7.23 11.52
N GLU A 57 -19.69 -6.20 11.27
CA GLU A 57 -19.76 -5.39 10.05
C GLU A 57 -18.38 -5.04 9.49
N PRO A 58 -18.24 -4.82 8.18
CA PRO A 58 -16.99 -4.39 7.59
C PRO A 58 -16.60 -2.99 8.05
N VAL A 59 -15.32 -2.80 8.37
CA VAL A 59 -14.77 -1.52 8.83
C VAL A 59 -13.77 -0.99 7.81
N SER A 60 -14.01 0.23 7.32
CA SER A 60 -13.05 0.93 6.48
C SER A 60 -12.07 1.72 7.34
N ALA A 61 -10.83 1.26 7.47
CA ALA A 61 -9.77 2.03 8.14
C ALA A 61 -9.48 3.36 7.40
N TYR A 62 -9.64 3.37 6.08
CA TYR A 62 -9.32 4.51 5.22
C TYR A 62 -10.25 5.71 5.41
N SER A 63 -11.46 5.51 5.93
CA SER A 63 -12.39 6.61 6.23
C SER A 63 -11.92 7.51 7.39
N TYR A 64 -10.89 7.09 8.13
CA TYR A 64 -10.33 7.82 9.26
C TYR A 64 -9.00 8.50 8.93
N LEU A 65 -8.55 8.41 7.67
CA LEU A 65 -7.36 9.13 7.23
C LEU A 65 -7.69 10.61 7.01
N THR A 66 -6.72 11.48 7.32
CA THR A 66 -6.82 12.91 7.01
C THR A 66 -6.99 13.10 5.50
N PRO A 67 -7.83 14.04 5.04
CA PRO A 67 -7.94 14.36 3.61
C PRO A 67 -6.56 14.58 2.97
N GLY A 68 -6.32 13.92 1.83
CA GLY A 68 -5.02 13.92 1.14
C GLY A 68 -4.03 12.84 1.61
N SER A 69 -4.34 12.10 2.68
CA SER A 69 -3.57 10.93 3.10
C SER A 69 -4.23 9.66 2.55
N PHE A 70 -3.50 8.93 1.70
CA PHE A 70 -3.98 7.68 1.08
C PHE A 70 -3.22 6.44 1.56
N LEU A 71 -2.07 6.65 2.21
CA LEU A 71 -1.22 5.57 2.71
C LEU A 71 -1.51 5.36 4.20
N LEU A 72 -1.95 4.14 4.52
CA LEU A 72 -2.19 3.71 5.90
C LEU A 72 -0.92 3.08 6.46
N GLY A 73 -0.24 3.77 7.37
CA GLY A 73 0.93 3.21 8.07
C GLY A 73 0.56 2.35 9.29
N PRO A 74 1.48 1.50 9.79
CA PRO A 74 1.23 0.70 11.00
C PRO A 74 0.82 1.53 12.23
N PRO A 75 1.48 2.66 12.56
CA PRO A 75 1.06 3.49 13.70
C PRO A 75 -0.35 4.06 13.54
N GLN A 76 -0.74 4.39 12.30
CA GLN A 76 -2.07 4.93 12.00
C GLN A 76 -3.14 3.87 12.14
N LEU A 77 -2.90 2.64 11.65
CA LEU A 77 -3.84 1.53 11.84
C LEU A 77 -4.07 1.25 13.32
N VAL A 78 -3.02 1.20 14.13
CA VAL A 78 -3.13 1.04 15.59
C VAL A 78 -3.94 2.18 16.21
N ALA A 79 -3.68 3.43 15.82
CA ALA A 79 -4.42 4.58 16.34
C ALA A 79 -5.92 4.52 15.98
N ILE A 80 -6.26 4.13 14.74
CA ILE A 80 -7.64 3.97 14.28
C ILE A 80 -8.34 2.85 15.06
N VAL A 81 -7.73 1.66 15.17
CA VAL A 81 -8.30 0.53 15.92
C VAL A 81 -8.53 0.93 17.38
N ASN A 82 -7.54 1.54 18.03
CA ASN A 82 -7.68 2.01 19.41
C ASN A 82 -8.77 3.06 19.58
N HIS A 83 -8.90 3.99 18.64
CA HIS A 83 -9.94 5.00 18.66
C HIS A 83 -11.33 4.37 18.58
N LEU A 84 -11.52 3.40 17.68
CA LEU A 84 -12.80 2.74 17.46
C LEU A 84 -13.26 1.89 18.64
N VAL A 85 -12.33 1.21 19.32
CA VAL A 85 -12.62 0.48 20.56
C VAL A 85 -12.88 1.45 21.71
N ARG A 86 -12.00 2.45 21.91
CA ARG A 86 -12.13 3.40 23.03
C ARG A 86 -13.38 4.28 22.94
N SER A 87 -13.87 4.54 21.74
CA SER A 87 -15.12 5.29 21.52
C SER A 87 -16.38 4.44 21.72
N GLY A 88 -16.26 3.14 21.97
CA GLY A 88 -17.40 2.22 22.07
C GLY A 88 -18.10 1.99 20.73
N ARG A 89 -17.44 2.30 19.60
CA ARG A 89 -18.00 2.03 18.27
C ARG A 89 -17.98 0.54 17.98
N TYR A 90 -16.93 -0.16 18.41
CA TYR A 90 -16.84 -1.62 18.35
C TYR A 90 -16.29 -2.16 19.67
N ASP A 91 -16.78 -3.32 20.10
CA ASP A 91 -16.25 -4.06 21.24
C ASP A 91 -14.92 -4.71 20.87
N ARG A 92 -14.82 -5.15 19.60
CA ARG A 92 -13.64 -5.81 19.06
C ARG A 92 -13.49 -5.52 17.57
N ILE A 93 -12.23 -5.42 17.13
CA ILE A 93 -11.90 -5.35 15.70
C ILE A 93 -10.95 -6.49 15.37
N ASP A 94 -11.27 -7.22 14.32
CA ASP A 94 -10.40 -8.23 13.73
C ASP A 94 -10.18 -7.95 12.24
N GLY A 95 -9.19 -8.60 11.64
CA GLY A 95 -8.92 -8.45 10.23
C GLY A 95 -7.61 -9.06 9.79
N HIS A 96 -7.36 -8.97 8.50
CA HIS A 96 -6.15 -9.45 7.86
C HIS A 96 -5.70 -8.47 6.78
N GLY A 97 -4.43 -8.51 6.46
CA GLY A 97 -3.83 -7.55 5.57
C GLY A 97 -2.39 -7.87 5.23
N ARG A 98 -1.76 -6.91 4.56
CA ARG A 98 -0.39 -7.00 4.05
C ARG A 98 0.31 -5.69 4.35
N LEU A 99 1.49 -5.79 4.97
CA LEU A 99 2.43 -4.71 5.16
C LEU A 99 3.40 -4.69 3.99
N LEU A 100 3.44 -3.57 3.28
CA LEU A 100 4.36 -3.35 2.17
C LEU A 100 5.44 -2.39 2.65
N SER A 101 6.70 -2.85 2.57
CA SER A 101 7.88 -2.14 3.07
C SER A 101 9.06 -2.31 2.11
N GLU A 102 10.16 -1.61 2.39
CA GLU A 102 11.44 -1.82 1.69
C GLU A 102 11.97 -3.26 1.80
N ARG A 103 11.56 -4.00 2.83
CA ARG A 103 11.92 -5.41 3.07
C ARG A 103 11.04 -6.39 2.27
N GLY A 104 10.08 -5.87 1.52
CA GLY A 104 9.08 -6.65 0.81
C GLY A 104 7.73 -6.66 1.52
N GLU A 105 6.92 -7.63 1.13
CA GLU A 105 5.57 -7.83 1.61
C GLU A 105 5.55 -8.80 2.80
N GLN A 106 4.91 -8.40 3.89
CA GLN A 106 4.71 -9.19 5.12
C GLN A 106 3.22 -9.32 5.39
N SER A 107 2.81 -10.46 5.94
CA SER A 107 1.41 -10.64 6.35
C SER A 107 1.14 -9.86 7.63
N LEU A 108 -0.08 -9.34 7.76
CA LEU A 108 -0.53 -8.59 8.92
C LEU A 108 -1.90 -9.10 9.34
N GLU A 109 -2.10 -9.24 10.63
CA GLU A 109 -3.39 -9.56 11.22
C GLU A 109 -3.77 -8.47 12.23
N VAL A 110 -5.07 -8.20 12.32
CA VAL A 110 -5.65 -7.53 13.48
C VAL A 110 -6.43 -8.60 14.23
N ARG A 111 -6.00 -8.92 15.44
CA ARG A 111 -6.63 -9.94 16.27
C ARG A 111 -6.87 -9.38 17.65
N ASP A 112 -8.12 -9.47 18.10
CA ASP A 112 -8.51 -8.94 19.40
C ASP A 112 -8.11 -7.47 19.56
N SER A 113 -8.36 -6.69 18.51
CA SER A 113 -8.02 -5.26 18.41
C SER A 113 -6.51 -4.95 18.48
N ARG A 114 -5.64 -5.95 18.30
CA ARG A 114 -4.18 -5.77 18.24
C ARG A 114 -3.65 -6.05 16.85
N VAL A 115 -2.79 -5.16 16.37
CA VAL A 115 -2.10 -5.31 15.08
C VAL A 115 -0.85 -6.19 15.28
N VAL A 116 -0.75 -7.27 14.53
CA VAL A 116 0.36 -8.24 14.56
C VAL A 116 0.93 -8.38 13.15
N VAL A 117 2.25 -8.28 13.01
CA VAL A 117 2.95 -8.55 11.75
C VAL A 117 3.56 -9.94 11.83
N LEU A 118 3.36 -10.75 10.79
CA LEU A 118 3.78 -12.16 10.69
C LEU A 118 5.05 -12.31 9.84
#